data_AF-A0A3B9RXK9-F1
#
_entry.id   AF-A0A3B9RXK9-F1
#
_cell.length_a   1.000
_cell.length_b   1.000
_cell.length_c   1.000
_cell.angle_alpha   90.00
_cell.angle_beta   90.00
_cell.angle_gamma   90.00
#
_symmetry.space_group_name_H-M   'P 1'
#
loop_
_entity.id
_entity.type
_entity.pdbx_description
1 polymer ?
#
loop_
_entity_poly.entity_id
_entity_poly.type
_entity_poly.pdbx_seq_one_letter_code
_entity_poly.pdbx_strand_id
1 'polypeptide(L)'
;MAINVLKKSKTEIEKAAEDAKVREVVEATLDEIEKNGDAAVRELSKKFDNYAPNKFKLTESEIDAAMQKVSARDMDDIKFAQQQIKNFAEAQRASMTNLEIETMPGVILGHRNIPVQSVGCYVPGGKFPMVASAHMSVV
;
A
#
# COMPACT_ATOMS: atom_id res chain seq x y z
N MET A 1 12.24 42.52 -18.46
CA MET A 1 12.96 41.28 -18.11
C MET A 1 12.21 40.12 -18.74
N ALA A 2 12.86 39.30 -19.58
CA ALA A 2 12.22 38.15 -20.23
C ALA A 2 12.19 36.96 -19.26
N ILE A 3 11.01 36.34 -19.08
CA ILE A 3 10.85 35.14 -18.26
C ILE A 3 11.37 33.94 -19.06
N ASN A 4 12.43 33.28 -18.59
CA ASN A 4 12.92 32.02 -19.16
C ASN A 4 12.20 30.85 -18.49
N VAL A 5 11.35 30.15 -19.24
CA VAL A 5 10.59 28.99 -18.71
C VAL A 5 11.44 27.73 -18.89
N LEU A 6 11.97 27.22 -17.77
CA LEU A 6 12.87 26.04 -17.73
C LEU A 6 12.16 24.71 -17.97
N LYS A 7 10.86 24.63 -17.70
CA LYS A 7 10.04 23.43 -17.89
C LYS A 7 8.60 23.83 -18.15
N LYS A 8 7.98 23.26 -19.18
CA LYS A 8 6.53 23.37 -19.43
C LYS A 8 5.87 22.04 -19.07
N SER A 9 4.69 22.10 -18.47
CA SER A 9 3.88 20.90 -18.30
C SER A 9 3.36 20.44 -19.66
N LYS A 10 3.06 19.15 -19.77
CA LYS A 10 2.25 18.61 -20.86
C LYS A 10 0.91 19.34 -20.92
N THR A 11 0.40 19.51 -22.13
CA THR A 11 -0.96 20.01 -22.37
C THR A 11 -1.99 18.99 -21.87
N GLU A 12 -3.22 19.43 -21.65
CA GLU A 12 -4.30 18.53 -21.21
C GLU A 12 -4.60 17.42 -22.24
N ILE A 13 -4.44 17.72 -23.54
CA ILE A 13 -4.60 16.73 -24.62
C ILE A 13 -3.50 15.66 -24.53
N GLU A 14 -2.25 16.06 -24.31
CA GLU A 14 -1.12 15.12 -24.17
C GLU A 14 -1.25 14.25 -22.92
N LYS A 15 -1.68 14.83 -21.78
CA LYS A 15 -1.95 14.07 -20.56
C LYS A 15 -3.07 13.06 -20.78
N ALA A 16 -4.19 13.48 -21.35
CA ALA A 16 -5.33 12.58 -21.60
C ALA A 16 -4.95 11.42 -22.53
N ALA A 17 -4.14 11.67 -23.55
CA ALA A 17 -3.66 10.64 -24.46
C ALA A 17 -2.69 9.64 -23.77
N GLU A 18 -1.84 10.10 -22.84
CA GLU A 18 -0.98 9.22 -22.05
C GLU A 18 -1.79 8.41 -21.04
N ASP A 19 -2.74 9.03 -20.35
CA ASP A 19 -3.61 8.36 -19.38
C ASP A 19 -4.42 7.25 -20.05
N ALA A 20 -4.92 7.49 -21.27
CA ALA A 20 -5.62 6.47 -22.06
C ALA A 20 -4.73 5.25 -22.35
N LYS A 21 -3.46 5.46 -22.72
CA LYS A 21 -2.50 4.37 -22.97
C LYS A 21 -2.16 3.61 -21.70
N VAL A 22 -1.96 4.32 -20.58
CA VAL A 22 -1.70 3.68 -19.28
C VAL A 22 -2.90 2.83 -18.87
N ARG A 23 -4.11 3.35 -19.03
CA ARG A 23 -5.34 2.63 -18.73
C ARG A 23 -5.46 1.34 -19.53
N GLU A 24 -5.25 1.40 -20.84
CA GLU A 24 -5.30 0.22 -21.72
C GLU A 24 -4.31 -0.87 -21.26
N VAL A 25 -3.08 -0.49 -20.93
CA VAL A 25 -2.07 -1.42 -20.43
C VAL A 25 -2.47 -2.03 -19.08
N VAL A 26 -3.02 -1.23 -18.16
CA VAL A 26 -3.45 -1.71 -16.84
C VAL A 26 -4.63 -2.66 -16.97
N GLU A 27 -5.66 -2.31 -17.74
CA GLU A 27 -6.83 -3.16 -17.97
C GLU A 27 -6.42 -4.51 -18.58
N ALA A 28 -5.60 -4.50 -19.63
CA ALA A 28 -5.10 -5.73 -20.25
C ALA A 28 -4.27 -6.59 -19.27
N THR A 29 -3.48 -5.95 -18.39
CA THR A 29 -2.68 -6.65 -17.38
C THR A 29 -3.57 -7.28 -16.30
N LEU A 30 -4.60 -6.58 -15.84
CA LEU A 30 -5.54 -7.09 -14.85
C LEU A 30 -6.34 -8.27 -15.41
N ASP A 31 -6.83 -8.17 -16.66
CA ASP A 31 -7.53 -9.26 -17.35
C ASP A 31 -6.67 -10.53 -17.46
N GLU A 32 -5.38 -10.36 -17.73
CA GLU A 32 -4.43 -11.46 -17.83
C GLU A 32 -4.18 -12.12 -16.47
N ILE A 33 -4.04 -11.31 -15.41
CA ILE A 33 -3.90 -11.82 -14.03
C ILE A 33 -5.17 -12.53 -13.58
N GLU A 34 -6.35 -12.01 -13.92
CA GLU A 34 -7.63 -12.65 -13.57
C GLU A 34 -7.77 -14.03 -14.23
N LYS A 35 -7.36 -14.16 -15.50
CA LYS A 35 -7.44 -15.42 -16.25
C LYS A 35 -6.39 -16.45 -15.82
N ASN A 36 -5.15 -16.00 -15.58
CA ASN A 36 -3.99 -16.88 -15.47
C ASN A 36 -3.31 -16.85 -14.09
N GLY A 37 -3.79 -16.03 -13.16
CA GLY A 37 -3.37 -15.98 -11.75
C GLY A 37 -1.85 -15.82 -11.58
N ASP A 38 -1.28 -16.64 -10.70
CA ASP A 38 0.16 -16.63 -10.35
C ASP A 38 1.09 -16.81 -11.56
N ALA A 39 0.64 -17.47 -12.62
CA ALA A 39 1.45 -17.65 -13.83
C ALA A 39 1.68 -16.31 -14.53
N ALA A 40 0.63 -15.48 -14.66
CA ALA A 40 0.73 -14.13 -15.22
C ALA A 40 1.63 -13.24 -14.35
N VAL A 41 1.43 -13.25 -13.03
CA VAL A 41 2.26 -12.49 -12.08
C VAL A 41 3.75 -12.86 -12.21
N ARG A 42 4.05 -14.16 -12.38
CA ARG A 42 5.41 -14.65 -12.56
C ARG A 42 6.05 -14.17 -13.86
N GLU A 43 5.32 -14.18 -14.97
CA GLU A 43 5.83 -13.65 -16.24
C GLU A 43 6.05 -12.13 -16.17
N LEU A 44 5.16 -11.39 -15.50
CA LEU A 44 5.33 -9.95 -15.26
C LEU A 44 6.57 -9.67 -14.41
N SER A 45 6.79 -10.42 -13.32
CA SER A 45 7.96 -10.23 -12.44
C SER A 45 9.28 -10.57 -13.15
N LYS A 46 9.31 -11.61 -14.00
CA LYS A 46 10.46 -11.86 -14.88
C LYS A 46 10.72 -10.70 -15.84
N LYS A 47 9.67 -10.19 -16.47
CA LYS A 47 9.76 -9.14 -17.49
C LYS A 47 10.24 -7.81 -16.91
N PHE A 48 9.68 -7.39 -15.77
CA PHE A 48 9.91 -6.05 -15.22
C PHE A 48 11.00 -6.01 -14.15
N ASP A 49 11.10 -7.06 -13.33
CA ASP A 49 12.03 -7.09 -12.19
C ASP A 49 13.22 -8.04 -12.42
N ASN A 50 13.19 -8.84 -13.48
CA ASN A 50 14.10 -9.97 -13.69
C ASN A 50 14.17 -10.89 -12.46
N TYR A 51 13.02 -11.09 -11.80
CA TYR A 51 12.89 -11.81 -10.56
C TYR A 51 11.82 -12.91 -10.66
N ALA A 52 12.18 -14.14 -10.30
CA ALA A 52 11.28 -15.30 -10.41
C ALA A 52 11.59 -16.38 -9.36
N PRO A 53 11.39 -16.09 -8.07
CA PRO A 53 11.66 -17.05 -7.01
C PRO A 53 10.68 -18.21 -7.08
N ASN A 54 11.04 -19.38 -6.57
CA ASN A 54 10.11 -20.53 -6.53
C ASN A 54 8.80 -20.16 -5.83
N LYS A 55 8.86 -19.38 -4.75
CA LYS A 55 7.71 -18.84 -4.02
C LYS A 55 7.87 -17.33 -3.82
N PHE A 56 6.81 -16.56 -4.03
CA PHE A 56 6.80 -15.12 -3.72
C PHE A 56 6.67 -14.85 -2.22
N LYS A 57 5.94 -15.70 -1.51
CA LYS A 57 5.82 -15.62 -0.05
C LYS A 57 7.13 -16.03 0.59
N LEU A 58 7.74 -15.12 1.33
CA LEU A 58 8.92 -15.40 2.16
C LEU A 58 8.57 -16.41 3.25
N THR A 59 9.50 -17.30 3.52
CA THR A 59 9.51 -18.20 4.68
C THR A 59 9.94 -17.45 5.93
N GLU A 60 9.61 -17.99 7.10
CA GLU A 60 10.02 -17.44 8.39
C GLU A 60 11.55 -17.32 8.50
N SER A 61 12.28 -18.33 8.05
CA SER A 61 13.75 -18.30 8.02
C SER A 61 14.32 -17.21 7.10
N GLU A 62 13.68 -16.92 5.97
CA GLU A 62 14.11 -15.82 5.09
C GLU A 62 13.84 -14.46 5.73
N ILE A 63 12.72 -14.33 6.46
CA ILE A 63 12.39 -13.13 7.23
C ILE A 63 13.41 -12.92 8.35
N ASP A 64 13.71 -13.95 9.14
CA ASP A 64 14.70 -13.89 10.22
C ASP A 64 16.08 -13.51 9.68
N ALA A 65 16.50 -14.13 8.58
CA ALA A 65 17.77 -13.80 7.93
C ALA A 65 17.81 -12.36 7.39
N ALA A 66 16.68 -11.80 6.95
CA ALA A 66 16.59 -10.40 6.57
C ALA A 66 16.65 -9.47 7.78
N MET A 67 15.96 -9.80 8.87
CA MET A 67 15.98 -9.05 10.12
C MET A 67 17.38 -9.00 10.75
N GLN A 68 18.15 -10.09 10.67
CA GLN A 68 19.53 -10.16 11.16
C GLN A 68 20.50 -9.22 10.42
N LYS A 69 20.14 -8.74 9.22
CA LYS A 69 20.96 -7.76 8.47
C LYS A 69 20.74 -6.33 8.93
N VAL A 70 19.69 -6.09 9.73
CA VAL A 70 19.37 -4.76 10.26
C VAL A 70 20.24 -4.50 11.48
N SER A 71 20.87 -3.33 11.55
CA SER A 71 21.70 -2.98 12.70
C SER A 71 20.84 -2.86 13.96
N ALA A 72 21.44 -3.08 15.14
CA ALA A 72 20.72 -2.93 16.41
C ALA A 72 20.08 -1.55 16.55
N ARG A 73 20.80 -0.50 16.14
CA ARG A 73 20.30 0.88 16.14
C ARG A 73 19.08 1.05 15.23
N ASP A 74 19.15 0.61 13.98
CA ASP A 74 18.03 0.75 13.03
C ASP A 74 16.82 -0.05 13.50
N MET A 75 17.04 -1.21 14.11
CA MET A 75 15.99 -2.03 14.71
C MET A 75 15.29 -1.30 15.87
N ASP A 76 16.06 -0.62 16.72
CA ASP A 76 15.50 0.19 17.82
C ASP A 76 14.70 1.39 17.28
N ASP A 77 15.21 2.08 16.25
CA ASP A 77 14.52 3.19 15.59
C ASP A 77 13.19 2.72 14.95
N ILE A 78 13.19 1.56 14.29
CA ILE A 78 11.98 0.93 13.73
C ILE A 78 10.96 0.64 14.83
N LYS A 79 11.37 0.00 15.92
CA LYS A 79 10.47 -0.33 17.04
C LYS A 79 9.89 0.93 17.68
N PHE A 80 10.72 1.96 17.86
CA PHE A 80 10.28 3.24 18.37
C PHE A 80 9.19 3.86 17.47
N ALA A 81 9.43 3.92 16.16
CA ALA A 81 8.47 4.47 15.21
C ALA A 81 7.13 3.69 15.23
N GLN A 82 7.19 2.35 15.19
CA GLN A 82 6.00 1.51 15.28
C GLN A 82 5.23 1.72 16.58
N GLN A 83 5.92 1.86 17.71
CA GLN A 83 5.27 2.12 18.99
C GLN A 83 4.52 3.46 18.98
N GLN A 84 5.11 4.53 18.43
CA GLN A 84 4.44 5.83 18.37
C GLN A 84 3.21 5.81 17.46
N ILE A 85 3.32 5.16 16.29
CA ILE A 85 2.20 5.02 15.34
C ILE A 85 1.06 4.24 15.98
N LYS A 86 1.37 3.08 16.58
CA LYS A 86 0.39 2.25 17.25
C LYS A 86 -0.32 2.98 18.39
N ASN A 87 0.42 3.70 19.24
CA ASN A 87 -0.17 4.48 20.33
C ASN A 87 -1.25 5.45 19.83
N PHE A 88 -0.98 6.14 18.72
CA PHE A 88 -1.94 7.09 18.16
C PHE A 88 -3.09 6.38 17.45
N ALA A 89 -2.83 5.31 16.69
CA ALA A 89 -3.86 4.52 16.03
C ALA A 89 -4.85 3.88 17.03
N GLU A 90 -4.35 3.42 18.18
CA GLU A 90 -5.19 2.91 19.28
C GLU A 90 -6.06 4.01 19.89
N ALA A 91 -5.52 5.23 20.08
CA ALA A 91 -6.30 6.38 20.55
C ALA A 91 -7.40 6.77 19.53
N GLN A 92 -7.09 6.76 18.23
CA GLN A 92 -8.07 7.00 17.17
C GLN A 92 -9.17 5.93 17.19
N ARG A 93 -8.80 4.65 17.25
CA ARG A 93 -9.75 3.55 17.35
C ARG A 93 -10.64 3.66 18.59
N ALA A 94 -10.09 4.06 19.73
CA ALA A 94 -10.85 4.24 20.97
C ALA A 94 -11.92 5.34 20.85
N SER A 95 -11.73 6.31 19.96
CA SER A 95 -12.74 7.34 19.66
C SER A 95 -13.87 6.85 18.76
N MET A 96 -13.71 5.71 18.08
CA MET A 96 -14.68 5.14 17.15
C MET A 96 -15.69 4.24 17.89
N THR A 97 -16.66 4.83 18.56
CA THR A 97 -17.74 4.10 19.24
C THR A 97 -18.93 3.85 18.33
N ASN A 98 -19.55 2.68 18.45
CA ASN A 98 -20.88 2.46 17.88
C ASN A 98 -21.89 3.40 18.55
N LEU A 99 -22.92 3.78 17.81
CA LEU A 99 -24.01 4.59 18.31
C LEU A 99 -25.30 3.82 18.13
N GLU A 100 -26.14 3.81 19.15
CA GLU A 100 -27.51 3.34 19.08
C GLU A 100 -28.34 4.20 20.02
N ILE A 101 -29.40 4.82 19.49
CA ILE A 101 -30.30 5.71 20.23
C ILE A 101 -31.74 5.44 19.81
N GLU A 102 -32.66 5.51 20.76
CA GLU A 102 -34.09 5.54 20.49
C GLU A 102 -34.54 7.00 20.38
N THR A 103 -34.86 7.46 19.16
CA THR A 103 -35.21 8.89 18.94
C THR A 103 -36.67 9.18 19.27
N MET A 104 -37.53 8.16 19.15
CA MET A 104 -38.94 8.14 19.50
C MET A 104 -39.32 6.71 19.91
N PRO A 105 -40.40 6.50 20.68
CA PRO A 105 -40.81 5.16 21.09
C PRO A 105 -40.90 4.17 19.92
N GLY A 106 -40.08 3.12 19.95
CA GLY A 106 -39.95 2.08 18.93
C GLY A 106 -39.04 2.40 17.74
N VAL A 107 -38.38 3.57 17.69
CA VAL A 107 -37.50 3.98 16.57
C VAL A 107 -36.06 4.06 17.03
N ILE A 108 -35.26 3.05 16.64
CA ILE A 108 -33.84 2.95 16.98
C ILE A 108 -32.98 3.32 15.77
N LEU A 109 -32.09 4.30 15.95
CA LEU A 109 -31.13 4.76 14.95
C LEU A 109 -29.71 4.61 15.47
N GLY A 110 -28.74 4.40 14.58
CA GLY A 110 -27.37 4.17 14.99
C GLY A 110 -26.38 3.94 13.85
N HIS A 111 -25.12 3.75 14.21
CA HIS A 111 -24.05 3.33 13.31
C HIS A 111 -23.15 2.29 14.00
N ARG A 112 -22.49 1.47 13.18
CA ARG A 112 -21.50 0.49 13.63
C ARG A 112 -20.21 0.62 12.84
N ASN A 113 -19.09 0.57 13.54
CA ASN A 113 -17.77 0.50 12.93
C ASN A 113 -17.41 -0.98 12.72
N ILE A 114 -17.25 -1.41 11.47
CA ILE A 114 -16.93 -2.81 11.12
C ILE A 114 -15.58 -2.81 10.41
N PRO A 115 -14.58 -3.56 10.92
CA PRO A 115 -13.29 -3.65 10.24
C PRO A 115 -13.41 -4.48 8.95
N VAL A 116 -12.61 -4.13 7.96
CA VAL A 116 -12.41 -4.96 6.77
C VAL A 116 -11.74 -6.28 7.16
N GLN A 117 -12.13 -7.38 6.52
CA GLN A 117 -11.63 -8.72 6.84
C GLN A 117 -10.22 -8.97 6.30
N SER A 118 -9.83 -8.28 5.23
CA SER A 118 -8.53 -8.40 4.58
C SER A 118 -8.07 -7.05 4.05
N VAL A 119 -6.75 -6.81 4.14
CA VAL A 119 -6.08 -5.63 3.62
C VAL A 119 -4.83 -6.08 2.88
N GLY A 120 -4.57 -5.48 1.72
CA GLY A 120 -3.29 -5.61 1.00
C GLY A 120 -2.52 -4.29 1.07
N CYS A 121 -1.24 -4.36 1.43
CA CYS A 121 -0.35 -3.20 1.45
C CYS A 121 0.71 -3.35 0.36
N TYR A 122 0.83 -2.35 -0.52
CA TYR A 122 1.89 -2.28 -1.51
C TYR A 122 2.98 -1.32 -1.03
N VAL A 123 4.21 -1.82 -0.94
CA VAL A 123 5.39 -1.01 -0.61
C VAL A 123 6.30 -1.00 -1.84
N PRO A 124 6.55 0.17 -2.46
CA PRO A 124 7.40 0.23 -3.64
C PRO A 124 8.84 -0.14 -3.30
N GLY A 125 9.44 -1.00 -4.14
CA GLY A 125 10.86 -1.32 -4.09
C GLY A 125 11.75 -0.22 -4.67
N GLY A 126 13.04 -0.50 -4.81
CA GLY A 126 14.01 0.38 -5.46
C GLY A 126 15.22 0.73 -4.59
N LYS A 127 16.06 1.65 -5.09
CA LYS A 127 17.35 2.01 -4.47
C LYS A 127 17.20 2.69 -3.09
N PHE A 128 16.06 3.30 -2.82
CA PHE A 128 15.76 4.01 -1.58
C PHE A 128 14.42 3.50 -1.02
N PRO A 129 14.43 2.41 -0.25
CA PRO A 129 13.20 1.84 0.28
C PRO A 129 12.51 2.84 1.23
N MET A 130 11.24 3.15 0.96
CA MET A 130 10.43 4.05 1.79
C MET A 130 9.85 3.29 2.99
N VAL A 131 10.69 2.98 3.99
CA VAL A 131 10.31 2.20 5.18
C VAL A 131 9.11 2.82 5.93
N ALA A 132 8.98 4.14 5.92
CA ALA A 132 7.84 4.85 6.50
C ALA A 132 6.49 4.43 5.94
N SER A 133 6.39 4.11 4.63
CA SER A 133 5.13 3.68 4.02
C SER A 133 4.63 2.35 4.58
N ALA A 134 5.54 1.43 4.90
CA ALA A 134 5.20 0.16 5.54
C ALA A 134 4.69 0.38 6.95
N HIS A 135 5.35 1.25 7.73
CA HIS A 135 4.89 1.58 9.08
C HIS A 135 3.47 2.17 9.09
N MET A 136 3.20 3.15 8.23
CA MET A 136 1.90 3.84 8.21
C MET A 136 0.74 2.99 7.66
N SER A 137 1.04 1.94 6.89
CA SER A 137 0.00 1.10 6.27
C SER A 137 -0.28 -0.19 7.03
N VAL A 138 0.69 -0.70 7.80
CA VAL A 138 0.63 -2.03 8.43
C VAL A 138 0.38 -1.95 9.94
N VAL A 139 0.87 -0.89 10.61
CA VAL A 139 0.83 -0.73 12.09
C VAL A 139 -0.45 -0.04 12.52
#